data_AF-A0A7W5UPN1-F1
#
_entry.id   AF-A0A7W5UPN1-F1
#
_cell.length_a   1.000
_cell.length_b   1.000
_cell.length_c   1.000
_cell.angle_alpha   90.00
_cell.angle_beta   90.00
_cell.angle_gamma   90.00
#
_symmetry.space_group_name_H-M   'P 1'
#
loop_
_entity.id
_entity.type
_entity.pdbx_description
1 polymer ?
#
loop_
_entity_poly.entity_id
_entity_poly.type
_entity_poly.pdbx_seq_one_letter_code
_entity_poly.pdbx_strand_id
1 'polypeptide(L)'
;MHFKRKVLNTASLKDKAEVWEELKELFPIEHTDMTPLAAYEKLRTFAQRWGKKYPSLARLGNERNAAYFTYMRFSDSVRRMIYSTNWVERLNRSYKAHFAHAWGDAFSRLGGLFLGGCCQGENRRDICKTAAIFSEVENQVKWQ
;
A
#
# COMPACT_ATOMS: atom_id res chain seq x y z
N MET A 1 1.50 -8.86 1.43
CA MET A 1 0.17 -8.37 1.88
C MET A 1 -0.57 -7.50 0.85
N HIS A 2 0.00 -6.39 0.39
CA HIS A 2 -0.73 -5.41 -0.46
C HIS A 2 -1.22 -5.97 -1.80
N PHE A 3 -0.43 -6.81 -2.47
CA PHE A 3 -0.84 -7.46 -3.73
C PHE A 3 -2.12 -8.27 -3.56
N LYS A 4 -2.17 -9.17 -2.57
CA LYS A 4 -3.35 -9.99 -2.27
C LYS A 4 -4.58 -9.11 -2.00
N ARG A 5 -4.44 -8.04 -1.21
CA ARG A 5 -5.54 -7.09 -0.94
C ARG A 5 -6.05 -6.40 -2.21
N LYS A 6 -5.14 -5.96 -3.10
CA LYS A 6 -5.51 -5.33 -4.38
C LYS A 6 -6.32 -6.27 -5.25
N VAL A 7 -5.90 -7.53 -5.38
CA VAL A 7 -6.63 -8.55 -6.15
C VAL A 7 -8.00 -8.83 -5.52
N LEU A 8 -8.07 -9.01 -4.20
CA LEU A 8 -9.33 -9.25 -3.49
C LEU A 8 -10.31 -8.07 -3.56
N ASN A 9 -9.81 -6.83 -3.56
CA ASN A 9 -10.66 -5.63 -3.69
C ASN A 9 -11.24 -5.48 -5.09
N THR A 10 -10.62 -6.12 -6.09
CA THR A 10 -11.10 -6.12 -7.47
C THR A 10 -12.22 -7.14 -7.68
N ALA A 11 -12.19 -8.26 -6.93
CA ALA A 11 -13.17 -9.33 -7.03
C ALA A 11 -14.47 -9.00 -6.29
N SER A 12 -15.60 -9.45 -6.83
CA SER A 12 -16.91 -9.40 -6.18
C SER A 12 -16.97 -10.32 -4.97
N LEU A 13 -17.79 -9.97 -3.96
CA LEU A 13 -17.92 -10.71 -2.70
C LEU A 13 -18.18 -12.21 -2.88
N LYS A 14 -18.95 -12.59 -3.91
CA LYS A 14 -19.28 -14.00 -4.21
C LYS A 14 -18.05 -14.84 -4.58
N ASP A 15 -17.10 -14.24 -5.29
CA ASP A 15 -15.91 -14.95 -5.79
C ASP A 15 -14.69 -14.79 -4.87
N LYS A 16 -14.75 -13.89 -3.88
CA LYS A 16 -13.61 -13.58 -3.01
C LYS A 16 -13.06 -14.81 -2.29
N ALA A 17 -13.93 -15.73 -1.88
CA ALA A 17 -13.50 -16.96 -1.21
C ALA A 17 -12.66 -17.85 -2.13
N GLU A 18 -13.13 -18.09 -3.36
CA GLU A 18 -12.42 -18.89 -4.37
C GLU A 18 -11.09 -18.23 -4.77
N VAL A 19 -11.13 -16.93 -5.07
CA VAL A 19 -9.93 -16.14 -5.41
C VAL A 19 -8.91 -16.15 -4.26
N TRP A 20 -9.37 -16.13 -3.01
CA TRP A 20 -8.49 -16.15 -1.85
C TRP A 20 -7.75 -17.48 -1.68
N GLU A 21 -8.44 -18.61 -1.88
CA GLU A 21 -7.80 -19.93 -1.79
C GLU A 21 -6.78 -20.13 -2.93
N GLU A 22 -7.13 -19.75 -4.17
CA GLU A 22 -6.15 -19.77 -5.27
C GLU A 22 -4.95 -18.85 -4.98
N LEU A 23 -5.17 -17.66 -4.43
CA LEU A 23 -4.09 -16.73 -4.05
C LEU A 23 -3.22 -17.23 -2.89
N LYS A 24 -3.74 -18.08 -2.00
CA LYS A 24 -2.92 -18.73 -0.98
C LYS A 24 -1.99 -19.76 -1.60
N GLU A 25 -2.50 -20.55 -2.53
CA GLU A 25 -1.72 -21.58 -3.23
C GLU A 25 -0.60 -20.96 -4.08
N LEU A 26 -0.87 -19.82 -4.73
CA LEU A 26 0.13 -19.10 -5.54
C LEU A 26 1.29 -18.52 -4.73
N PHE A 27 1.05 -18.16 -3.46
CA PHE A 27 2.03 -17.51 -2.60
C PHE A 27 2.20 -18.29 -1.30
N PRO A 28 2.84 -19.47 -1.35
CA PRO A 28 3.15 -20.23 -0.15
C PRO A 28 4.25 -19.52 0.65
N ILE A 29 4.14 -19.61 1.98
CA ILE A 29 5.06 -18.96 2.92
C ILE A 29 6.15 -19.95 3.39
N GLU A 30 5.79 -21.24 3.51
CA GLU A 30 6.60 -22.28 4.13
C GLU A 30 6.58 -23.53 3.25
N HIS A 31 7.66 -24.31 3.29
CA HIS A 31 7.76 -25.66 2.70
C HIS A 31 7.34 -25.72 1.23
N THR A 32 8.12 -25.12 0.35
CA THR A 32 7.84 -25.24 -1.08
C THR A 32 9.11 -25.43 -1.89
N ASP A 33 9.21 -26.58 -2.55
CA ASP A 33 10.20 -26.86 -3.60
C ASP A 33 9.85 -26.17 -4.93
N MET A 34 8.84 -25.30 -4.92
CA MET A 34 8.33 -24.65 -6.12
C MET A 34 9.30 -23.56 -6.56
N THR A 35 9.74 -23.65 -7.81
CA THR A 35 10.59 -22.65 -8.42
C THR A 35 9.80 -21.36 -8.70
N PRO A 36 10.47 -20.19 -8.70
CA PRO A 36 9.82 -18.91 -9.04
C PRO A 36 9.12 -18.92 -10.41
N LEU A 37 9.67 -19.69 -11.36
CA LEU A 37 9.11 -19.83 -12.70
C LEU A 37 7.79 -20.59 -12.68
N ALA A 38 7.72 -21.73 -11.97
CA ALA A 38 6.49 -22.50 -11.84
C ALA A 38 5.38 -21.69 -11.14
N ALA A 39 5.73 -20.90 -10.13
CA ALA A 39 4.78 -20.00 -9.47
C ALA A 39 4.25 -18.91 -10.42
N TYR A 40 5.11 -18.38 -11.29
CA TYR A 40 4.71 -17.41 -12.32
C TYR A 40 3.79 -18.02 -13.37
N GLU A 41 4.04 -19.26 -13.81
CA GLU A 41 3.13 -19.96 -14.71
C GLU A 41 1.75 -20.16 -14.10
N LYS A 42 1.66 -20.53 -12.81
CA LYS A 42 0.38 -20.58 -12.10
C LYS A 42 -0.29 -19.20 -12.00
N LEU A 43 0.48 -18.12 -11.82
CA LEU A 43 -0.09 -16.76 -11.86
C LEU A 43 -0.66 -16.42 -13.24
N ARG A 44 -0.03 -16.90 -14.32
CA ARG A 44 -0.50 -16.69 -15.69
C ARG A 44 -1.81 -17.43 -15.95
N THR A 45 -1.95 -18.67 -15.50
CA THR A 45 -3.21 -19.42 -15.62
C THR A 45 -4.33 -18.77 -14.78
N PHE A 46 -4.01 -18.33 -13.57
CA PHE A 46 -4.91 -17.52 -12.73
C PHE A 46 -5.38 -16.26 -13.45
N ALA A 47 -4.45 -15.49 -14.05
CA ALA A 47 -4.76 -14.27 -14.76
C ALA A 47 -5.62 -14.51 -16.00
N GLN A 48 -5.44 -15.63 -16.71
CA GLN A 48 -6.27 -16.01 -17.85
C GLN A 48 -7.69 -16.43 -17.44
N ARG A 49 -7.82 -17.21 -16.37
CA ARG A 49 -9.12 -17.65 -15.83
C ARG A 49 -9.95 -16.45 -15.38
N TRP A 50 -9.39 -15.67 -14.47
CA TRP A 50 -10.09 -14.53 -13.86
C TRP A 50 -10.11 -13.29 -14.74
N GLY A 51 -9.19 -13.17 -15.70
CA GLY A 51 -9.15 -12.08 -16.68
C GLY A 51 -10.40 -12.01 -17.57
N LYS A 52 -11.07 -13.15 -17.80
CA LYS A 52 -12.35 -13.19 -18.54
C LYS A 52 -13.47 -12.46 -17.80
N LYS A 53 -13.50 -12.57 -16.46
CA LYS A 53 -14.52 -11.96 -15.60
C LYS A 53 -14.12 -10.57 -15.13
N TYR A 54 -12.83 -10.38 -14.86
CA TYR A 54 -12.22 -9.16 -14.35
C TYR A 54 -11.05 -8.73 -15.25
N PRO A 55 -11.29 -7.86 -16.25
CA PRO A 55 -10.23 -7.44 -17.19
C PRO A 55 -9.01 -6.80 -16.53
N SER A 56 -9.18 -6.18 -15.36
CA SER A 56 -8.11 -5.63 -14.54
C SER A 56 -7.11 -6.70 -14.04
N LEU A 57 -7.57 -7.94 -13.84
CA LEU A 57 -6.74 -9.07 -13.42
C LEU A 57 -5.99 -9.71 -14.60
N ALA A 58 -6.45 -9.54 -15.84
CA ALA A 58 -5.75 -10.06 -17.03
C ALA A 58 -4.32 -9.49 -17.14
N ARG A 59 -4.11 -8.24 -16.70
CA ARG A 59 -2.80 -7.56 -16.66
C ARG A 59 -1.79 -8.23 -15.71
N LEU A 60 -2.23 -9.13 -14.83
CA LEU A 60 -1.35 -9.88 -13.94
C LEU A 60 -0.49 -10.90 -14.70
N GLY A 61 -0.90 -11.34 -15.88
CA GLY A 61 -0.13 -12.28 -16.71
C GLY A 61 1.08 -11.67 -17.42
N ASN A 62 1.36 -10.36 -17.25
CA ASN A 62 2.50 -9.71 -17.90
C ASN A 62 3.85 -10.17 -17.30
N GLU A 63 4.90 -10.22 -18.11
CA GLU A 63 6.25 -10.65 -17.72
C GLU A 63 6.84 -9.81 -16.57
N ARG A 64 6.49 -8.51 -16.53
CA ARG A 64 6.88 -7.62 -15.42
C ARG A 64 6.48 -8.16 -14.05
N ASN A 65 5.39 -8.93 -13.96
CA ASN A 65 4.89 -9.47 -12.71
C ASN A 65 5.66 -10.70 -12.22
N ALA A 66 6.58 -11.26 -13.03
CA ALA A 66 7.51 -12.30 -12.57
C ALA A 66 8.39 -11.80 -11.40
N ALA A 67 8.63 -10.49 -11.33
CA ALA A 67 9.36 -9.86 -10.23
C ALA A 67 8.72 -10.12 -8.85
N TYR A 68 7.41 -10.38 -8.77
CA TYR A 68 6.74 -10.69 -7.50
C TYR A 68 7.22 -12.00 -6.87
N PHE A 69 7.81 -12.92 -7.63
CA PHE A 69 8.28 -14.21 -7.13
C PHE A 69 9.76 -14.23 -6.75
N THR A 70 10.44 -13.08 -6.84
CA THR A 70 11.85 -12.95 -6.44
C THR A 70 12.07 -13.30 -4.97
N TYR A 71 11.05 -13.13 -4.11
CA TYR A 71 11.14 -13.46 -2.69
C TYR A 71 11.34 -14.95 -2.41
N MET A 72 10.94 -15.84 -3.33
CA MET A 72 11.10 -17.28 -3.17
C MET A 72 12.57 -17.71 -3.13
N ARG A 73 13.49 -16.86 -3.62
CA ARG A 73 14.94 -17.10 -3.57
C ARG A 73 15.53 -16.99 -2.16
N PHE A 74 14.82 -16.39 -1.20
CA PHE A 74 15.29 -16.25 0.18
C PHE A 74 14.89 -17.45 1.05
N SER A 75 15.53 -17.60 2.21
CA SER A 75 15.18 -18.63 3.20
C SER A 75 13.83 -18.34 3.87
N ASP A 76 13.20 -19.38 4.41
CA ASP A 76 11.86 -19.31 5.03
C ASP A 76 11.75 -18.23 6.11
N SER A 77 12.79 -18.04 6.94
CA SER A 77 12.81 -16.98 7.97
C SER A 77 12.67 -15.59 7.38
N VAL A 78 13.35 -15.31 6.27
CA VAL A 78 13.27 -14.02 5.57
C VAL A 78 11.92 -13.88 4.87
N ARG A 79 11.37 -14.96 4.31
CA ARG A 79 10.03 -14.94 3.70
C ARG A 79 8.93 -14.61 4.71
N ARG A 80 8.98 -15.19 5.91
CA ARG A 80 8.05 -14.87 7.01
C ARG A 80 8.14 -13.38 7.39
N MET A 81 9.36 -12.84 7.47
CA MET A 81 9.60 -11.42 7.74
C MET A 81 9.00 -10.53 6.64
N ILE A 82 9.22 -10.85 5.36
CA ILE A 82 8.68 -10.09 4.22
C ILE A 82 7.14 -10.18 4.19
N TYR A 83 6.59 -11.38 4.38
CA TYR A 83 5.14 -11.59 4.27
C TYR A 83 4.37 -10.91 5.40
N SER A 84 4.93 -10.92 6.61
CA SER A 84 4.27 -10.34 7.77
C SER A 84 4.02 -8.84 7.62
N THR A 85 4.88 -8.09 6.90
CA THR A 85 4.91 -6.61 6.70
C THR A 85 4.62 -5.74 7.94
N ASN A 86 4.32 -6.34 9.09
CA ASN A 86 3.75 -5.72 10.27
C ASN A 86 4.78 -4.83 10.95
N TRP A 87 6.06 -5.22 10.92
CA TRP A 87 7.13 -4.42 11.49
C TRP A 87 7.37 -3.12 10.71
N VAL A 88 7.37 -3.16 9.37
CA VAL A 88 7.47 -1.96 8.51
C VAL A 88 6.21 -1.10 8.64
N GLU A 89 5.02 -1.71 8.63
CA GLU A 89 3.76 -0.98 8.80
C GLU A 89 3.68 -0.30 10.18
N ARG A 90 4.11 -0.98 11.25
CA ARG A 90 4.18 -0.46 12.61
C ARG A 90 5.21 0.67 12.72
N LEU A 91 6.36 0.52 12.07
CA LEU A 91 7.38 1.56 12.00
C LEU A 91 6.86 2.80 11.27
N ASN A 92 6.23 2.64 10.11
CA ASN A 92 5.64 3.75 9.34
C ASN A 92 4.53 4.46 10.14
N ARG A 93 3.71 3.71 10.87
CA ARG A 93 2.70 4.28 11.79
C ARG A 93 3.36 5.12 12.88
N SER A 94 4.45 4.64 13.46
CA SER A 94 5.21 5.38 14.48
C SER A 94 5.80 6.67 13.92
N TYR A 95 6.37 6.64 12.72
CA TYR A 95 6.88 7.84 12.07
C TYR A 95 5.76 8.84 11.79
N LYS A 96 4.66 8.40 11.19
CA LYS A 96 3.49 9.27 10.93
C LYS A 96 2.96 9.91 12.20
N ALA A 97 2.86 9.15 13.29
CA ALA A 97 2.43 9.69 14.57
C ALA A 97 3.44 10.72 15.10
N HIS A 98 4.74 10.41 15.11
CA HIS A 98 5.76 11.36 15.56
C HIS A 98 5.73 12.63 14.71
N PHE A 99 5.67 12.53 13.39
CA PHE A 99 5.60 13.70 12.52
C PHE A 99 4.30 14.48 12.75
N ALA A 100 3.15 13.83 12.90
CA ALA A 100 1.89 14.52 13.20
C ALA A 100 1.95 15.27 14.54
N HIS A 101 2.53 14.66 15.59
CA HIS A 101 2.75 15.32 16.88
C HIS A 101 3.73 16.48 16.77
N ALA A 102 4.88 16.28 16.11
CA ALA A 102 5.89 17.33 15.95
C ALA A 102 5.38 18.51 15.11
N TRP A 103 4.56 18.25 14.09
CA TRP A 103 3.90 19.29 13.29
C TRP A 103 2.79 19.98 14.08
N GLY A 104 2.03 19.26 14.89
CA GLY A 104 1.06 19.83 15.83
C GLY A 104 1.73 20.76 16.84
N ASP A 105 2.82 20.31 17.46
CA ASP A 105 3.61 21.09 18.42
C ASP A 105 4.29 22.30 17.74
N ALA A 106 4.81 22.14 16.52
CA ALA A 106 5.37 23.25 15.75
C ALA A 106 4.31 24.29 15.37
N PHE A 107 3.10 23.86 14.98
CA PHE A 107 1.97 24.75 14.70
C PHE A 107 1.46 25.45 15.96
N SER A 108 1.41 24.77 17.11
CA SER A 108 1.08 25.39 18.40
C SER A 108 2.14 26.38 18.87
N ARG A 109 3.44 26.10 18.65
CA ARG A 109 4.55 26.98 19.04
C ARG A 109 4.75 28.17 18.10
N LEU A 110 4.50 27.99 16.80
CA LEU A 110 4.52 29.08 15.81
C LEU A 110 3.19 29.87 15.76
N GLY A 111 2.08 29.25 16.16
CA GLY A 111 0.75 29.87 16.30
C GLY A 111 0.59 30.74 17.56
N GLY A 112 1.61 30.82 18.43
CA GLY A 112 1.64 31.68 19.61
C GLY A 112 1.87 33.18 19.33
N LEU A 113 1.92 33.60 18.06
CA LEU A 113 2.04 35.01 17.66
C LEU A 113 0.77 35.59 17.01
N PHE A 114 -0.37 34.86 17.01
CA PHE A 114 -1.60 35.37 16.39
C PHE A 114 -2.89 34.98 17.13
N LEU A 115 -2.92 35.20 18.45
CA LEU A 115 -4.18 35.26 19.21
C LEU A 115 -4.22 36.56 20.01
N GLY A 116 -4.45 37.65 19.30
CA GLY A 116 -4.71 38.98 19.84
C GLY A 116 -5.24 39.88 18.73
N GLY A 117 -6.52 39.73 18.38
CA GLY A 117 -7.17 40.62 17.41
C GLY A 117 -8.46 40.06 16.83
N CYS A 118 -9.56 40.16 17.58
CA CYS A 118 -10.87 40.26 16.94
C CYS A 118 -10.93 41.63 16.23
N CYS A 119 -11.10 41.64 14.91
CA CYS A 119 -12.00 42.52 14.14
C CYS A 119 -11.65 42.51 12.63
N GLN A 120 -12.72 42.36 11.83
CA GLN A 120 -12.91 42.65 10.39
C GLN A 120 -11.72 42.90 9.43
N GLY A 121 -11.77 42.23 8.26
CA GLY A 121 -11.54 42.91 6.97
C GLY A 121 -10.43 42.36 6.06
N GLU A 122 -10.86 41.82 4.90
CA GLU A 122 -10.15 41.78 3.60
C GLU A 122 -8.70 41.26 3.49
N ASN A 123 -8.52 39.96 3.20
CA ASN A 123 -8.14 39.48 1.85
C ASN A 123 -8.06 37.94 1.84
N ARG A 124 -8.91 37.30 1.05
CA ARG A 124 -9.12 35.84 1.00
C ARG A 124 -8.02 35.07 0.22
N ARG A 125 -6.83 35.65 0.01
CA ARG A 125 -5.78 35.11 -0.88
C ARG A 125 -4.58 34.47 -0.19
N ASP A 126 -4.31 34.79 1.08
CA ASP A 126 -3.10 34.27 1.76
C ASP A 126 -3.36 32.98 2.56
N ILE A 127 -4.60 32.70 2.94
CA ILE A 127 -4.99 31.44 3.61
C ILE A 127 -4.89 30.23 2.65
N CYS A 128 -5.00 30.46 1.33
CA CYS A 128 -4.94 29.37 0.35
C CYS A 128 -3.53 28.82 0.10
N LYS A 129 -2.46 29.56 0.42
CA LYS A 129 -1.09 29.09 0.16
C LYS A 129 -0.61 28.05 1.18
N THR A 130 -1.01 28.18 2.45
CA THR A 130 -0.65 27.23 3.51
C THR A 130 -1.35 25.89 3.34
N ALA A 131 -2.59 25.89 2.84
CA ALA A 131 -3.32 24.65 2.54
C ALA A 131 -2.76 23.89 1.32
N ALA A 132 -2.21 24.59 0.33
CA ALA A 132 -1.64 23.97 -0.87
C ALA A 132 -0.37 23.15 -0.58
N ILE A 133 0.50 23.62 0.33
CA ILE A 133 1.68 22.87 0.76
C ILE A 133 1.28 21.58 1.51
N PHE A 134 0.16 21.61 2.24
CA PHE A 134 -0.32 20.46 3.01
C PHE A 134 -0.78 19.30 2.13
N SER A 135 -1.45 19.58 1.01
CA SER A 135 -1.91 18.55 0.07
C SER A 135 -0.75 17.93 -0.74
N GLU A 136 0.28 18.71 -1.04
CA GLU A 136 1.48 18.24 -1.75
C GLU A 136 2.31 17.28 -0.88
N VAL A 137 2.50 17.60 0.41
CA VAL A 137 3.25 16.75 1.36
C VAL A 137 2.49 15.46 1.69
N GLU A 138 1.16 15.51 1.86
CA GLU A 138 0.36 14.29 2.04
C GLU A 138 0.41 13.35 0.82
N ASN A 139 0.49 13.90 -0.40
CA ASN A 139 0.60 13.10 -1.62
C ASN A 139 1.97 12.43 -1.77
N GLN A 140 3.05 13.05 -1.31
CA GLN A 140 4.40 12.46 -1.32
C GLN A 140 4.54 11.25 -0.37
N VAL A 141 3.79 11.24 0.74
CA VAL A 141 3.81 10.14 1.72
C VAL A 141 2.93 8.95 1.29
N LYS A 142 2.06 9.13 0.28
CA LYS A 142 1.13 8.10 -0.20
C LYS A 142 1.76 7.13 -1.22
N TRP A 143 2.97 7.41 -1.71
CA TRP A 143 3.66 6.63 -2.76
C TRP A 143 5.09 6.20 -2.37
N GLN A 144 5.26 5.68 -1.16
CA GLN A 144 6.39 4.82 -0.77
C GLN A 144 5.82 3.48 -0.24
#